data_AF-A0A0Q0YXE8-F1
#
_entry.id   AF-A0A0Q0YXE8-F1
#
_cell.length_a   1.000
_cell.length_b   1.000
_cell.length_c   1.000
_cell.angle_alpha   90.00
_cell.angle_beta   90.00
_cell.angle_gamma   90.00
#
_symmetry.space_group_name_H-M   'P 1'
#
loop_
_entity.id
_entity.type
_entity.pdbx_description
1 polymer ?
#
loop_
_entity_poly.entity_id
_entity_poly.type
_entity_poly.pdbx_seq_one_letter_code
_entity_poly.pdbx_strand_id
1 'polypeptide(L)'
;MTTLNPILEEPQRSSAIKELSSFAENTAEKQSGITGMTIKTGLKTARKMDANIVERGVNRLLPDTVEALNPLWAEYNQNDSQEGFGEYLAAHSTQATDALLAVGDRHAEKLGGSLGSAYSALRGKASKIIAPTLPELGAILERHAA
;
A
#
# COMPACT_ATOMS: atom_id res chain seq x y z
N MET A 1 -11.01 -10.22 -18.78
CA MET A 1 -10.91 -9.88 -17.35
C MET A 1 -9.67 -9.02 -17.20
N THR A 2 -9.86 -7.71 -17.08
CA THR A 2 -8.75 -6.78 -16.79
C THR A 2 -8.28 -7.09 -15.36
N THR A 3 -6.99 -7.35 -15.17
CA THR A 3 -6.40 -7.56 -13.84
C THR A 3 -5.41 -6.43 -13.58
N LEU A 4 -4.98 -6.25 -12.33
CA LEU A 4 -3.92 -5.31 -12.00
C LEU A 4 -2.52 -5.80 -12.43
N ASN A 5 -2.39 -7.02 -12.96
CA ASN A 5 -1.10 -7.64 -13.29
C ASN A 5 -0.16 -6.84 -14.19
N PRO A 6 -0.60 -5.97 -15.14
CA PRO A 6 0.32 -5.16 -15.94
C PRO A 6 1.31 -4.33 -15.10
N ILE A 7 0.94 -3.94 -13.87
CA ILE A 7 1.81 -3.22 -12.94
C ILE A 7 3.03 -4.04 -12.47
N LEU A 8 3.03 -5.37 -12.68
CA LEU A 8 4.11 -6.28 -12.27
C LEU A 8 5.19 -6.44 -13.36
N GLU A 9 4.89 -5.98 -14.58
CA GLU A 9 5.74 -6.10 -15.75
C GLU A 9 6.52 -4.79 -15.99
N GLU A 10 7.71 -4.89 -16.61
CA GLU A 10 8.47 -3.71 -17.00
C GLU A 10 7.92 -3.09 -18.30
N PRO A 11 7.94 -1.74 -18.44
CA PRO A 11 8.51 -0.74 -17.53
C PRO A 11 7.57 -0.22 -16.42
N GLN A 12 6.30 -0.66 -16.39
CA GLN A 12 5.27 -0.19 -15.45
C GLN A 12 5.70 -0.43 -14.01
N ARG A 13 6.26 -1.61 -13.72
CA ARG A 13 6.70 -2.03 -12.39
C ARG A 13 7.68 -1.05 -11.76
N SER A 14 8.73 -0.66 -12.48
CA SER A 14 9.72 0.29 -11.96
C SER A 14 9.09 1.64 -11.61
N SER A 15 8.17 2.13 -12.45
CA SER A 15 7.48 3.40 -12.23
C SER A 15 6.49 3.32 -11.07
N ALA A 16 5.75 2.22 -10.97
CA ALA A 16 4.82 1.94 -9.89
C ALA A 16 5.54 1.84 -8.54
N ILE A 17 6.67 1.13 -8.47
CA ILE A 17 7.46 1.01 -7.23
C ILE A 17 7.88 2.39 -6.73
N LYS A 18 8.37 3.26 -7.61
CA LYS A 18 8.81 4.60 -7.24
C LYS A 18 7.67 5.46 -6.71
N GLU A 19 6.53 5.45 -7.39
CA GLU A 19 5.37 6.25 -6.99
C GLU A 19 4.74 5.71 -5.69
N LEU A 20 4.55 4.40 -5.58
CA LEU A 20 4.04 3.75 -4.37
C LEU A 20 4.97 3.93 -3.17
N SER A 21 6.29 3.97 -3.39
CA SER A 21 7.25 4.26 -2.33
C SER A 21 7.11 5.70 -1.82
N SER A 22 7.01 6.66 -2.74
CA SER A 22 6.78 8.07 -2.39
C SER A 22 5.45 8.23 -1.64
N PHE A 23 4.39 7.55 -2.09
CA PHE A 23 3.10 7.49 -1.43
C PHE A 23 3.19 6.92 0.00
N ALA A 24 3.89 5.80 0.18
CA ALA A 24 4.07 5.18 1.50
C ALA A 24 4.84 6.10 2.47
N GLU A 25 5.89 6.78 2.00
CA GLU A 25 6.65 7.74 2.81
C GLU A 25 5.80 8.95 3.19
N ASN A 26 5.09 9.56 2.23
CA ASN A 26 4.19 10.67 2.49
C ASN A 26 3.08 10.29 3.48
N THR A 27 2.54 9.09 3.35
CA THR A 27 1.52 8.56 4.28
C THR A 27 2.08 8.41 5.68
N ALA A 28 3.30 7.90 5.84
CA ALA A 28 3.97 7.79 7.14
C ALA A 28 4.28 9.16 7.76
N GLU A 29 4.76 10.12 6.97
CA GLU A 29 5.13 11.45 7.45
C GLU A 29 3.93 12.27 7.97
N LYS A 30 2.77 12.13 7.30
CA LYS A 30 1.49 12.75 7.69
C LYS A 30 0.95 12.25 9.04
N GLN A 31 1.46 11.12 9.57
CA GLN A 31 0.98 10.57 10.84
C GLN A 31 1.39 11.44 12.03
N SER A 32 0.49 11.61 13.00
CA SER A 32 0.71 12.43 14.20
C SER A 32 0.54 11.62 15.49
N GLY A 33 0.88 12.26 16.62
CA GLY A 33 0.81 11.63 17.94
C GLY A 33 1.83 10.50 18.15
N ILE A 34 1.62 9.71 19.21
CA ILE A 34 2.56 8.65 19.63
C ILE A 34 2.69 7.56 18.55
N THR A 35 1.58 7.13 17.95
CA THR A 35 1.61 6.15 16.84
C THR A 35 2.41 6.69 15.65
N GLY A 36 2.17 7.94 15.24
CA GLY A 36 2.92 8.55 14.14
C GLY A 36 4.41 8.69 14.45
N MET A 37 4.77 8.97 15.70
CA MET A 37 6.17 9.00 16.13
C MET A 37 6.84 7.62 16.01
N THR A 38 6.15 6.54 16.39
CA THR A 38 6.68 5.17 16.24
C THR A 38 6.88 4.80 14.78
N ILE A 39 5.89 5.07 13.92
CA ILE A 39 5.97 4.78 12.48
C ILE A 39 7.15 5.54 11.86
N LYS A 40 7.21 6.86 12.07
CA LYS A 40 8.28 7.71 11.52
C LYS A 40 9.67 7.31 12.02
N THR A 41 9.80 7.02 13.31
CA THR A 41 11.08 6.61 13.91
C THR A 41 11.52 5.26 13.37
N GLY A 42 10.59 4.31 13.25
CA GLY A 42 10.90 2.98 12.72
C GLY A 42 11.37 3.05 11.27
N LEU A 43 10.68 3.82 10.44
CA LEU A 43 11.03 4.06 9.04
C LEU A 43 12.37 4.81 8.90
N LYS A 44 12.58 5.88 9.69
CA LYS A 44 13.84 6.63 9.71
C LYS A 44 15.02 5.75 10.11
N THR A 45 14.85 4.86 11.08
CA THR A 45 15.90 3.94 11.52
C THR A 45 16.22 2.92 10.44
N ALA A 46 15.19 2.35 9.81
CA ALA A 46 15.36 1.43 8.70
C ALA A 46 16.10 2.09 7.52
N ARG A 47 15.75 3.35 7.18
CA ARG A 47 16.43 4.12 6.13
C ARG A 47 17.90 4.39 6.43
N LYS A 48 18.28 4.55 7.70
CA LYS A 48 19.69 4.69 8.09
C LYS A 48 20.50 3.42 7.83
N MET A 49 19.87 2.25 7.98
CA MET A 49 20.49 0.97 7.65
C MET A 49 20.51 0.75 6.15
N ASP A 50 19.46 1.17 5.46
CA ASP A 50 19.34 1.06 4.02
C ASP A 50 18.44 2.14 3.42
N ALA A 51 19.03 3.03 2.62
CA ALA A 51 18.30 4.15 2.01
C ALA A 51 17.18 3.70 1.06
N ASN A 52 17.27 2.49 0.49
CA ASN A 52 16.31 1.94 -0.47
C ASN A 52 15.29 1.00 0.19
N ILE A 53 15.23 0.96 1.53
CA ILE A 53 14.39 0.00 2.26
C ILE A 53 12.91 0.10 1.89
N VAL A 54 12.40 1.31 1.60
CA VAL A 54 11.00 1.52 1.24
C VAL A 54 10.72 0.96 -0.15
N GLU A 55 11.54 1.31 -1.14
CA GLU A 55 11.41 0.78 -2.51
C GLU A 55 11.50 -0.74 -2.55
N ARG A 56 12.42 -1.33 -1.79
CA ARG A 56 12.50 -2.80 -1.68
C ARG A 56 11.29 -3.40 -0.99
N GLY A 57 10.77 -2.75 0.04
CA GLY A 57 9.54 -3.17 0.72
C GLY A 57 8.36 -3.16 -0.25
N VAL A 58 8.15 -2.04 -0.95
CA VAL A 58 7.10 -1.90 -1.96
C VAL A 58 7.25 -2.93 -3.07
N ASN A 59 8.44 -3.09 -3.67
CA ASN A 59 8.69 -4.08 -4.71
C ASN A 59 8.38 -5.51 -4.24
N ARG A 60 8.68 -5.82 -2.98
CA ARG A 60 8.40 -7.13 -2.38
C ARG A 60 6.91 -7.36 -2.12
N LEU A 61 6.18 -6.33 -1.72
CA LEU A 61 4.75 -6.40 -1.37
C LEU A 61 3.83 -6.25 -2.58
N LEU A 62 4.32 -5.67 -3.68
CA LEU A 62 3.50 -5.32 -4.84
C LEU A 62 2.77 -6.51 -5.47
N PRO A 63 3.40 -7.69 -5.71
CA PRO A 63 2.70 -8.85 -6.27
C PRO A 63 1.52 -9.31 -5.40
N ASP A 64 1.73 -9.39 -4.09
CA ASP A 64 0.69 -9.81 -3.14
C ASP A 64 -0.40 -8.76 -2.97
N THR A 65 -0.04 -7.47 -3.09
CA THR A 65 -1.00 -6.35 -3.10
C THR A 65 -1.91 -6.43 -4.32
N VAL A 66 -1.34 -6.68 -5.49
CA VAL A 66 -2.07 -6.87 -6.76
C VAL A 66 -3.03 -8.05 -6.64
N GLU A 67 -2.54 -9.19 -6.15
CA GLU A 67 -3.37 -10.37 -5.94
C GLU A 67 -4.54 -10.10 -4.97
N ALA A 68 -4.26 -9.43 -3.86
CA ALA A 68 -5.27 -9.13 -2.84
C ALA A 68 -6.35 -8.13 -3.33
N LEU A 69 -6.00 -7.23 -4.24
CA LEU A 69 -6.93 -6.22 -4.78
C LEU A 69 -7.61 -6.64 -6.09
N ASN A 70 -7.14 -7.69 -6.76
CA ASN A 70 -7.74 -8.19 -8.01
C ASN A 70 -9.25 -8.48 -7.92
N PRO A 71 -9.81 -9.01 -6.80
CA PRO A 71 -11.26 -9.15 -6.66
C PRO A 71 -12.01 -7.82 -6.74
N LEU A 72 -11.56 -6.81 -5.99
CA LEU A 72 -12.14 -5.46 -6.02
C LEU A 72 -11.99 -4.80 -7.39
N TRP A 73 -10.86 -5.01 -8.06
CA TRP A 73 -10.63 -4.53 -9.42
C TRP A 73 -11.59 -5.19 -10.43
N ALA A 74 -11.82 -6.49 -10.30
CA ALA A 74 -12.74 -7.21 -11.17
C ALA A 74 -14.19 -6.72 -10.98
N GLU A 75 -14.62 -6.50 -9.73
CA GLU A 75 -15.93 -5.93 -9.41
C GLU A 75 -16.06 -4.49 -9.93
N TYR A 76 -15.04 -3.66 -9.75
CA TYR A 76 -14.96 -2.30 -10.31
C TYR A 76 -15.23 -2.29 -11.83
N ASN A 77 -14.53 -3.14 -12.59
CA ASN A 77 -14.67 -3.23 -14.04
C ASN A 77 -16.02 -3.81 -14.49
N GLN A 78 -16.65 -4.66 -13.70
CA GLN A 78 -17.95 -5.27 -14.03
C GLN A 78 -19.11 -4.29 -13.85
N ASN A 79 -19.01 -3.40 -12.87
CA ASN A 79 -20.07 -2.45 -12.55
C ASN A 79 -20.05 -1.17 -13.42
N ASP A 80 -19.16 -1.10 -14.41
CA ASP A 80 -18.95 0.08 -15.29
C ASP A 80 -18.94 1.40 -14.50
N SER A 81 -18.23 1.36 -13.36
CA SER A 81 -18.18 2.48 -12.44
C SER A 81 -17.52 3.66 -13.14
N GLN A 82 -18.29 4.73 -13.33
CA GLN A 82 -17.82 5.98 -13.95
C GLN A 82 -16.77 6.70 -13.07
N GLU A 83 -16.68 6.31 -11.80
CA GLU A 83 -15.70 6.78 -10.82
C GLU A 83 -14.44 5.89 -10.90
N GLY A 84 -13.24 6.46 -10.86
CA GLY A 84 -11.99 5.69 -10.98
C GLY A 84 -11.78 4.70 -9.82
N PHE A 85 -10.86 3.74 -9.98
CA PHE A 85 -10.66 2.67 -9.00
C PHE A 85 -10.38 3.16 -7.57
N GLY A 86 -9.75 4.33 -7.41
CA GLY A 86 -9.56 4.96 -6.10
C GLY A 86 -10.86 5.21 -5.33
N GLU A 87 -11.87 5.78 -5.99
CA GLU A 87 -13.18 6.02 -5.36
C GLU A 87 -13.90 4.71 -5.07
N TYR A 88 -13.75 3.72 -5.96
CA TYR A 88 -14.27 2.39 -5.72
C TYR A 88 -13.67 1.75 -4.45
N LEU A 89 -12.36 1.86 -4.24
CA LEU A 89 -11.72 1.39 -3.01
C LEU A 89 -12.20 2.15 -1.78
N ALA A 90 -12.46 3.46 -1.89
CA ALA A 90 -12.99 4.25 -0.79
C ALA A 90 -14.41 3.82 -0.39
N ALA A 91 -15.27 3.55 -1.37
CA ALA A 91 -16.61 3.00 -1.16
C ALA A 91 -16.57 1.61 -0.50
N HIS A 92 -15.53 0.82 -0.79
CA HIS A 92 -15.31 -0.54 -0.25
C HIS A 92 -14.18 -0.58 0.79
N SER A 93 -14.03 0.51 1.55
CA SER A 93 -12.82 0.76 2.36
C SER A 93 -12.48 -0.32 3.39
N THR A 94 -13.47 -0.96 4.01
CA THR A 94 -13.24 -2.07 4.94
C THR A 94 -12.58 -3.26 4.23
N GLN A 95 -13.17 -3.72 3.12
CA GLN A 95 -12.66 -4.85 2.33
C GLN A 95 -11.27 -4.54 1.76
N ALA A 96 -11.07 -3.33 1.23
CA ALA A 96 -9.77 -2.89 0.72
C ALA A 96 -8.70 -2.83 1.83
N THR A 97 -9.05 -2.26 2.99
CA THR A 97 -8.13 -2.16 4.13
C THR A 97 -7.75 -3.55 4.65
N ASP A 98 -8.72 -4.45 4.81
CA ASP A 98 -8.47 -5.81 5.30
C ASP A 98 -7.60 -6.61 4.32
N ALA A 99 -7.82 -6.48 3.01
CA ALA A 99 -6.99 -7.09 1.98
C ALA A 99 -5.53 -6.61 2.07
N LEU A 100 -5.30 -5.29 2.21
CA LEU A 100 -3.97 -4.70 2.34
C LEU A 100 -3.28 -5.11 3.66
N LEU A 101 -4.05 -5.17 4.75
CA LEU A 101 -3.52 -5.64 6.03
C LEU A 101 -3.11 -7.10 5.99
N ALA A 102 -3.90 -7.96 5.34
CA ALA A 102 -3.55 -9.36 5.17
C ALA A 102 -2.22 -9.53 4.41
N VAL A 103 -1.95 -8.69 3.40
CA VAL A 103 -0.65 -8.65 2.72
C VAL A 103 0.45 -8.25 3.71
N GLY A 104 0.26 -7.15 4.44
CA GLY A 104 1.22 -6.70 5.44
C GLY A 104 1.50 -7.76 6.51
N ASP A 105 0.47 -8.43 7.02
CA ASP A 105 0.54 -9.42 8.10
C ASP A 105 1.40 -10.62 7.65
N ARG A 106 1.24 -11.10 6.41
CA ARG A 106 2.06 -12.18 5.84
C ARG A 106 3.56 -11.86 5.75
N HIS A 107 3.89 -10.59 5.54
CA HIS A 107 5.30 -10.16 5.44
C HIS A 107 5.86 -9.69 6.78
N ALA A 108 5.00 -9.31 7.73
CA ALA A 108 5.37 -8.85 9.06
C ALA A 108 6.13 -9.91 9.87
N GLU A 109 5.87 -11.20 9.65
CA GLU A 109 6.62 -12.30 10.28
C GLU A 109 8.12 -12.24 10.00
N LYS A 110 8.51 -11.63 8.87
CA LYS A 110 9.92 -11.47 8.46
C LYS A 110 10.50 -10.13 8.89
N LEU A 111 9.69 -9.24 9.47
CA LEU A 111 10.13 -7.93 9.96
C LEU A 111 10.65 -8.06 11.39
N GLY A 112 11.86 -7.56 11.61
CA GLY A 112 12.46 -7.41 12.94
C GLY A 112 12.63 -5.94 13.31
N GLY A 113 12.95 -5.72 14.59
CA GLY A 113 13.40 -4.42 15.10
C GLY A 113 12.45 -3.27 14.79
N SER A 114 13.01 -2.16 14.30
CA SER A 114 12.29 -0.90 14.13
C SER A 114 11.22 -0.94 13.04
N LEU A 115 11.38 -1.78 12.01
CA LEU A 115 10.35 -2.00 10.98
C LEU A 115 9.17 -2.79 11.52
N GLY A 116 9.43 -3.84 12.31
CA GLY A 116 8.37 -4.58 12.98
C GLY A 116 7.52 -3.68 13.88
N SER A 117 8.17 -2.84 14.71
CA SER A 117 7.46 -1.89 15.57
C SER A 117 6.65 -0.85 14.78
N ALA A 118 7.20 -0.32 13.67
CA ALA A 118 6.46 0.60 12.81
C ALA A 118 5.22 -0.07 12.22
N TYR A 119 5.35 -1.30 11.74
CA TYR A 119 4.24 -2.07 11.21
C TYR A 119 3.17 -2.34 12.27
N SER A 120 3.54 -2.83 13.47
CA SER A 120 2.58 -3.08 14.55
C SER A 120 1.80 -1.81 14.95
N ALA A 121 2.48 -0.66 14.99
CA ALA A 121 1.85 0.62 15.28
C ALA A 121 0.84 1.02 14.19
N LEU A 122 1.19 0.85 12.91
CA LEU A 122 0.31 1.09 11.78
C LEU A 122 -0.89 0.14 11.79
N ARG A 123 -0.64 -1.17 11.96
CA ARG A 123 -1.64 -2.24 12.00
C ARG A 123 -2.72 -1.98 13.04
N GLY A 124 -2.33 -1.52 14.23
CA GLY A 124 -3.25 -1.16 15.32
C GLY A 124 -4.12 0.08 15.05
N LYS A 125 -3.83 0.85 13.99
CA LYS A 125 -4.56 2.06 13.58
C LYS A 125 -4.93 2.03 12.10
N ALA A 126 -4.97 0.86 11.48
CA ALA A 126 -5.10 0.70 10.03
C ALA A 126 -6.29 1.45 9.43
N SER A 127 -7.47 1.37 10.04
CA SER A 127 -8.65 2.10 9.57
C SER A 127 -8.49 3.63 9.57
N LYS A 128 -7.63 4.18 10.43
CA LYS A 128 -7.33 5.62 10.49
C LYS A 128 -6.19 6.05 9.56
N ILE A 129 -5.36 5.10 9.12
CA ILE A 129 -4.14 5.36 8.36
C ILE A 129 -4.34 4.98 6.89
N ILE A 130 -4.85 3.78 6.63
CA ILE A 130 -5.00 3.20 5.29
C ILE A 130 -6.28 3.70 4.62
N ALA A 131 -7.44 3.58 5.29
CA ALA A 131 -8.72 3.91 4.65
C ALA A 131 -8.78 5.32 4.03
N PRO A 132 -8.26 6.39 4.66
CA PRO A 132 -8.24 7.72 4.05
C PRO A 132 -7.32 7.86 2.84
N THR A 133 -6.43 6.90 2.62
CA THR A 133 -5.43 6.91 1.54
C THR A 133 -5.82 6.04 0.35
N LEU A 134 -6.93 5.30 0.47
CA LEU A 134 -7.43 4.40 -0.58
C LEU A 134 -7.71 5.11 -1.92
N PRO A 135 -8.29 6.33 -1.97
CA PRO A 135 -8.45 7.05 -3.23
C PRO A 135 -7.13 7.27 -3.97
N GLU A 136 -6.10 7.77 -3.26
CA GLU A 136 -4.79 8.03 -3.84
C GLU A 136 -4.09 6.72 -4.25
N LEU A 137 -4.15 5.69 -3.41
CA LEU A 137 -3.60 4.37 -3.71
C LEU A 137 -4.24 3.76 -4.97
N GLY A 138 -5.56 3.73 -5.05
CA GLY A 138 -6.27 3.16 -6.20
C GLY A 138 -5.98 3.92 -7.49
N ALA A 139 -5.88 5.25 -7.44
CA ALA A 139 -5.49 6.06 -8.60
C ALA A 139 -4.06 5.78 -9.08
N ILE A 140 -3.11 5.52 -8.17
CA ILE A 140 -1.75 5.09 -8.54
C ILE A 140 -1.81 3.73 -9.22
N LEU A 141 -2.50 2.76 -8.63
CA LEU A 141 -2.60 1.40 -9.17
C LEU A 141 -3.24 1.39 -10.55
N GLU A 142 -4.35 2.09 -10.73
CA GLU A 142 -5.06 2.24 -12.00
C GLU A 142 -4.17 2.87 -13.08
N ARG A 143 -3.45 3.94 -12.74
CA ARG A 143 -2.52 4.61 -13.67
C ARG A 143 -1.41 3.68 -14.17
N HIS A 144 -0.89 2.78 -13.34
CA HIS A 144 0.18 1.85 -13.74
C HIS A 144 -0.32 0.49 -14.23
N ALA A 145 -1.61 0.22 -14.16
CA ALA A 145 -2.24 -0.98 -14.73
C ALA A 145 -2.76 -0.77 -16.16
N ALA A 146 -2.71 0.47 -16.67
CA ALA A 146 -3.15 0.88 -18.00
C ALA A 146 -2.13 0.62 -19.12
#